data_AF-A0A934V8I0-F1
#
_entry.id   AF-A0A934V8I0-F1
#
_cell.length_a   1.000
_cell.length_b   1.000
_cell.length_c   1.000
_cell.angle_alpha   90.00
_cell.angle_beta   90.00
_cell.angle_gamma   90.00
#
_symmetry.space_group_name_H-M   'P 1'
#
loop_
_entity.id
_entity.type
_entity.pdbx_description
1 polymer ?
#
loop_
_entity_poly.entity_id
_entity_poly.type
_entity_poly.pdbx_seq_one_letter_code
_entity_poly.pdbx_strand_id
1 'polypeptide(L)'
;MSDRLYVDINALNQGGLNLDHWSDLANNITRRVRTATEQYGDAGGTGEMGQQFDENYKPGEGKALEFLTLLEDGVGGLAESTLLVAKNFDQTNDDADSATPHE
;
A
#
# COMPACT_ATOMS: atom_id res chain seq x y z
N MET A 1 2.39 39.30 -4.59
CA MET A 1 1.17 38.50 -4.35
C MET A 1 1.67 37.13 -3.92
N SER A 2 1.41 36.72 -2.69
CA SER A 2 1.77 35.38 -2.23
C SER A 2 0.76 34.42 -2.86
N ASP A 3 1.23 33.52 -3.73
CA ASP A 3 0.40 32.43 -4.26
C ASP A 3 -0.07 31.60 -3.07
N ARG A 4 -1.32 31.83 -2.65
CA ARG A 4 -1.95 31.00 -1.64
C ARG A 4 -2.23 29.66 -2.30
N LEU A 5 -1.42 28.66 -1.95
CA LEU A 5 -1.64 27.28 -2.33
C LEU A 5 -2.94 26.82 -1.66
N TYR A 6 -3.99 26.58 -2.46
CA TYR A 6 -5.23 25.98 -1.97
C TYR A 6 -5.12 24.46 -2.06
N VAL A 7 -5.19 23.79 -0.91
CA VAL A 7 -5.11 22.34 -0.81
C VAL A 7 -6.42 21.79 -0.26
N ASP A 8 -6.99 20.83 -0.96
CA ASP A 8 -8.18 20.12 -0.48
C ASP A 8 -7.76 19.01 0.50
N ILE A 9 -7.79 19.35 1.79
CA ILE A 9 -7.43 18.46 2.89
C ILE A 9 -8.34 17.22 2.93
N ASN A 10 -9.63 17.36 2.59
CA ASN A 10 -10.56 16.23 2.55
C ASN A 10 -10.20 15.26 1.43
N ALA A 11 -9.83 15.77 0.25
CA ALA A 11 -9.36 14.94 -0.84
C ALA A 11 -8.05 14.22 -0.50
N LEU A 12 -7.11 14.87 0.19
CA LEU A 12 -5.88 14.23 0.65
C LEU A 12 -6.16 13.14 1.70
N ASN A 13 -7.03 13.41 2.68
CA ASN A 13 -7.42 12.42 3.68
C ASN A 13 -8.09 11.19 3.05
N GLN A 14 -9.04 11.40 2.13
CA GLN A 14 -9.68 10.30 1.41
C GLN A 14 -8.69 9.54 0.54
N GLY A 15 -7.78 10.24 -0.15
CA GLY A 15 -6.71 9.62 -0.94
C GLY A 15 -5.80 8.74 -0.08
N GLY A 16 -5.35 9.26 1.07
CA GLY A 16 -4.52 8.52 2.02
C GLY A 16 -5.22 7.27 2.57
N LEU A 17 -6.48 7.39 3.00
CA LEU A 17 -7.27 6.24 3.48
C LEU A 17 -7.51 5.17 2.40
N ASN A 18 -7.74 5.59 1.15
CA ASN A 18 -7.89 4.66 0.05
C ASN A 18 -6.59 3.90 -0.24
N LEU A 19 -5.45 4.60 -0.22
CA LEU A 19 -4.14 3.97 -0.38
C LEU A 19 -3.86 2.98 0.76
N ASP A 20 -4.19 3.35 2.00
CA ASP A 20 -4.05 2.47 3.16
C ASP A 20 -4.86 1.18 3.00
N HIS A 21 -6.12 1.29 2.58
CA HIS A 21 -6.96 0.13 2.27
C HIS A 21 -6.35 -0.75 1.16
N TRP A 22 -5.79 -0.15 0.11
CA TRP A 22 -5.16 -0.89 -0.97
C TRP A 22 -3.92 -1.65 -0.49
N SER A 23 -3.12 -1.04 0.37
CA SER A 23 -1.99 -1.70 1.04
C SER A 23 -2.47 -2.90 1.84
N ASP A 24 -3.49 -2.72 2.69
CA ASP A 24 -4.09 -3.80 3.49
C ASP A 24 -4.61 -4.96 2.63
N LEU A 25 -5.27 -4.65 1.52
CA LEU A 25 -5.79 -5.65 0.59
C LEU A 25 -4.64 -6.44 -0.06
N ALA A 26 -3.60 -5.75 -0.53
CA ALA A 26 -2.39 -6.40 -1.07
C ALA A 26 -1.79 -7.36 -0.03
N ASN A 27 -1.66 -6.88 1.21
CA ASN A 27 -1.18 -7.64 2.36
C ASN A 27 -1.98 -8.92 2.63
N ASN A 28 -3.31 -8.82 2.54
CA ASN A 28 -4.21 -9.95 2.72
C ASN A 28 -4.04 -10.99 1.60
N ILE A 29 -3.92 -10.52 0.35
CA ILE A 29 -3.68 -11.37 -0.81
C ILE A 29 -2.32 -12.07 -0.68
N THR A 30 -1.24 -11.35 -0.34
CA THR A 30 0.10 -11.92 -0.13
C THR A 30 0.05 -13.06 0.88
N ARG A 31 -0.59 -12.84 2.03
CA ARG A 31 -0.71 -13.85 3.09
C ARG A 31 -1.45 -15.09 2.59
N ARG A 32 -2.60 -14.92 1.93
CA ARG A 32 -3.39 -16.04 1.40
C ARG A 32 -2.63 -16.82 0.33
N VAL A 33 -1.95 -16.12 -0.59
CA VAL A 33 -1.16 -16.76 -1.65
C VAL A 33 -0.01 -17.53 -1.03
N ARG A 34 0.76 -16.92 -0.12
CA ARG A 34 1.87 -17.59 0.58
C ARG A 34 1.40 -18.83 1.33
N THR A 35 0.31 -18.74 2.09
CA THR A 35 -0.26 -19.91 2.78
C THR A 35 -0.66 -21.01 1.80
N ALA A 36 -1.29 -20.64 0.68
CA ALA A 36 -1.66 -21.62 -0.33
C ALA A 36 -0.43 -22.32 -0.92
N THR A 37 0.62 -21.59 -1.26
CA THR A 37 1.81 -22.22 -1.82
C THR A 37 2.68 -22.96 -0.84
N GLU A 38 2.73 -22.55 0.43
CA GLU A 38 3.33 -23.38 1.48
C GLU A 38 2.55 -24.69 1.65
N GLN A 39 1.21 -24.63 1.65
CA GLN A 39 0.35 -25.81 1.79
C GLN A 39 0.50 -26.79 0.61
N TYR A 40 0.68 -26.28 -0.60
CA TYR A 40 0.73 -27.08 -1.84
C TYR A 40 2.14 -27.14 -2.45
N GLY A 41 3.19 -26.78 -1.71
CA GLY A 41 4.57 -26.68 -2.21
C GLY A 41 5.15 -27.98 -2.77
N ASP A 42 4.59 -29.12 -2.35
CA ASP A 42 4.95 -30.47 -2.80
C ASP A 42 3.84 -31.15 -3.62
N ALA A 43 2.85 -30.39 -4.11
CA ALA A 43 1.69 -30.96 -4.80
C ALA A 43 2.04 -31.77 -6.05
N GLY A 44 3.19 -31.53 -6.67
CA GLY A 44 3.69 -32.30 -7.82
C GLY A 44 4.37 -33.63 -7.45
N GLY A 45 4.66 -33.87 -6.17
CA GLY A 45 5.45 -35.03 -5.72
C GLY A 45 6.90 -34.99 -6.23
N THR A 46 7.59 -36.13 -6.19
CA THR A 46 9.01 -36.23 -6.61
C THR A 46 9.20 -36.71 -8.06
N GLY A 47 8.12 -36.82 -8.83
CA GLY A 47 8.13 -37.33 -10.20
C GLY A 47 8.32 -36.24 -11.25
N GLU A 48 8.12 -36.59 -12.52
CA GLU A 48 8.18 -35.65 -13.65
C GLU A 48 7.21 -34.46 -13.50
N MET A 49 6.02 -34.71 -12.93
CA MET A 49 5.08 -33.64 -12.56
C MET A 49 5.64 -32.69 -11.50
N GLY A 50 6.43 -33.20 -10.55
CA GLY A 50 7.13 -32.39 -9.56
C GLY A 50 8.18 -31.48 -10.18
N GLN A 51 8.99 -32.03 -11.10
CA GLN A 51 9.95 -31.22 -11.86
C GLN A 51 9.27 -30.13 -12.68
N GLN A 52 8.19 -30.46 -13.40
CA GLN A 52 7.42 -29.48 -14.18
C GLN A 52 6.76 -28.41 -13.29
N PHE A 53 6.28 -28.78 -12.11
CA PHE A 53 5.75 -27.83 -11.13
C PHE A 53 6.85 -26.90 -10.59
N ASP A 54 8.00 -27.45 -10.22
CA ASP A 54 9.14 -26.68 -9.70
C ASP A 54 9.74 -25.74 -10.75
N GLU A 55 9.81 -26.17 -12.01
CA GLU A 55 10.38 -25.36 -13.10
C GLU A 55 9.44 -24.25 -13.58
N ASN A 56 8.13 -24.51 -13.64
CA ASN A 56 7.19 -23.58 -14.29
C ASN A 56 6.33 -22.78 -13.30
N TYR A 57 6.01 -23.36 -12.14
CA TYR A 57 5.05 -22.76 -11.19
C TYR A 57 5.76 -21.98 -10.08
N LYS A 58 6.72 -22.59 -9.37
CA LYS A 58 7.45 -21.94 -8.25
C LYS A 58 8.11 -20.60 -8.62
N PRO A 59 8.72 -20.42 -9.82
CA PRO A 59 9.29 -19.11 -10.17
C PRO A 59 8.23 -18.02 -10.37
N GLY A 60 7.05 -18.39 -10.88
CA GLY A 60 5.93 -17.47 -11.06
C GLY A 60 5.32 -17.06 -9.73
N GLU A 61 5.14 -18.02 -8.81
CA GLU A 61 4.75 -17.78 -7.43
C GLU A 61 5.69 -16.78 -6.75
N GLY A 62 7.00 -17.05 -6.76
CA GLY A 62 7.98 -16.22 -6.06
C GLY A 62 7.91 -14.76 -6.52
N LYS A 63 7.82 -14.53 -7.83
CA LYS A 63 7.68 -13.18 -8.41
C LYS A 63 6.35 -12.52 -8.03
N ALA A 64 5.26 -13.27 -7.95
CA ALA A 64 3.97 -12.73 -7.54
C ALA A 64 3.98 -12.29 -6.07
N LEU A 65 4.58 -13.11 -5.18
CA LEU A 65 4.74 -12.76 -3.77
C LEU A 65 5.66 -11.54 -3.58
N GLU A 66 6.75 -11.46 -4.35
CA GLU A 66 7.66 -10.31 -4.35
C GLU A 66 6.94 -9.04 -4.81
N PHE A 67 6.20 -9.11 -5.91
CA PHE A 67 5.39 -7.98 -6.40
C PHE A 67 4.37 -7.49 -5.37
N LEU A 68 3.65 -8.40 -4.72
CA LEU A 68 2.64 -8.02 -3.73
C LEU A 68 3.28 -7.41 -2.47
N THR A 69 4.47 -7.88 -2.07
CA THR A 69 5.26 -7.26 -0.98
C THR A 69 5.70 -5.85 -1.36
N LEU A 70 6.20 -5.65 -2.58
CA LEU A 70 6.59 -4.31 -3.05
C LEU A 70 5.39 -3.36 -3.17
N LEU A 71 4.22 -3.89 -3.54
CA LEU A 71 2.98 -3.13 -3.61
C LEU A 71 2.55 -2.65 -2.22
N GLU A 72 2.64 -3.51 -1.20
CA GLU A 72 2.43 -3.14 0.20
C GLU A 72 3.38 -2.01 0.63
N ASP A 73 4.69 -2.20 0.49
CA ASP A 73 5.68 -1.23 0.96
C ASP A 73 5.52 0.12 0.24
N GLY A 74 5.32 0.08 -1.09
CA GLY A 74 5.18 1.28 -1.91
C GLY A 74 3.87 2.03 -1.65
N VAL A 75 2.74 1.32 -1.60
CA VAL A 75 1.43 1.95 -1.41
C VAL A 75 1.22 2.37 0.05
N GLY A 76 1.65 1.57 1.02
CA GLY A 76 1.60 1.90 2.44
C GLY A 76 2.41 3.15 2.78
N GLY A 77 3.65 3.25 2.27
CA GLY A 77 4.47 4.45 2.46
C GLY A 77 3.87 5.72 1.83
N LEU A 78 3.21 5.58 0.67
CA LEU A 78 2.48 6.67 0.04
C LEU A 78 1.22 7.07 0.82
N ALA A 79 0.51 6.11 1.41
CA ALA A 79 -0.65 6.35 2.26
C ALA A 79 -0.28 7.20 3.48
N GLU A 80 0.76 6.76 4.23
CA GLU A 80 1.26 7.47 5.41
C GLU A 80 1.70 8.88 5.06
N SER A 81 2.47 9.03 3.98
CA SER A 81 2.94 10.34 3.52
C SER A 81 1.78 11.26 3.16
N THR A 82 0.75 10.74 2.48
CA THR A 82 -0.43 11.53 2.06
C THR A 82 -1.23 11.99 3.27
N LEU A 83 -1.44 11.13 4.26
CA LEU A 83 -2.11 11.48 5.51
C LEU A 83 -1.31 12.50 6.34
N LEU A 84 0.01 12.36 6.38
CA LEU A 84 0.88 13.33 7.06
C LEU A 84 0.81 14.72 6.41
N VAL A 85 0.82 14.78 5.08
CA VAL A 85 0.67 16.04 4.34
C VAL A 85 -0.70 16.67 4.61
N ALA A 86 -1.78 15.88 4.60
CA ALA A 86 -3.12 16.37 4.93
C ALA A 86 -3.15 17.01 6.34
N LYS A 87 -2.59 16.32 7.33
CA LYS A 87 -2.49 16.80 8.71
C LYS A 87 -1.69 18.10 8.83
N ASN A 88 -0.57 18.21 8.13
CA ASN A 88 0.26 19.43 8.18
C ASN A 88 -0.46 20.63 7.56
N PHE A 89 -1.23 20.44 6.49
CA PHE A 89 -2.05 21.51 5.91
C PHE A 89 -3.18 21.94 6.84
N ASP A 90 -3.84 20.99 7.51
CA ASP A 90 -4.88 21.27 8.50
C ASP A 90 -4.35 22.12 9.66
N GLN A 91 -3.22 21.70 10.23
CA GLN A 91 -2.53 22.46 11.30
C GLN A 91 -2.09 23.84 10.84
N THR A 92 -1.55 23.96 9.62
CA THR A 92 -1.12 25.26 9.08
C THR A 92 -2.31 26.19 8.87
N ASN A 93 -3.46 25.66 8.47
CA ASN A 93 -4.69 26.45 8.33
C ASN A 93 -5.20 26.94 9.69
N ASP A 94 -5.25 26.06 10.69
CA ASP A 94 -5.65 26.41 12.06
C ASP A 94 -4.72 27.46 12.70
N ASP A 95 -3.40 27.31 12.50
CA ASP A 95 -2.41 28.27 12.98
C ASP A 95 -2.56 29.64 12.29
N ALA A 96 -2.89 29.66 10.99
CA ALA A 96 -3.13 30.90 10.25
C ALA A 96 -4.43 31.60 10.69
N ASP A 97 -5.51 30.84 10.89
CA ASP A 97 -6.80 31.37 11.34
C ASP A 97 -6.72 31.87 12.79
N SER A 98 -6.01 31.17 13.67
CA SER A 98 -5.79 31.61 15.06
C SER A 98 -4.83 32.79 15.20
N ALA A 99 -3.92 32.99 14.24
CA ALA A 99 -3.01 34.15 14.19
C ALA A 99 -3.67 35.42 13.62
N THR A 100 -4.90 35.34 13.10
CA THR A 100 -5.63 36.53 12.63
C THR A 100 -6.47 37.12 13.76
N PRO A 101 -6.23 38.37 14.21
CA PRO A 101 -7.08 39.01 15.20
C PRO A 101 -8.48 39.23 14.62
N HIS A 102 -9.50 38.70 15.29
CA HIS A 102 -10.89 39.10 15.04
C HIS A 102 -11.07 40.55 15.54
N GLU A 103 -11.21 41.51 14.63
CA GLU A 103 -11.77 42.85 14.91
C GLU A 103 -13.29 42.81 15.06
#